data_AF-A0A7J7LM90-F1
#
_entry.id   AF-A0A7J7LM90-F1
#
_cell.length_a   1.000
_cell.length_b   1.000
_cell.length_c   1.000
_cell.angle_alpha   90.00
_cell.angle_beta   90.00
_cell.angle_gamma   90.00
#
_symmetry.space_group_name_H-M   'P 1'
#
loop_
_entity.id
_entity.type
_entity.pdbx_description
1 polymer ?
#
loop_
_entity_poly.entity_id
_entity_poly.type
_entity_poly.pdbx_seq_one_letter_code
_entity_poly.pdbx_strand_id
1 'polypeptide(L)'
;MVVPYIEDNVDFAYGFFKKKVPIDVVFQKDEMIYIIGVTKGKGYEGVVTRWGVTRLPRMTHRGLRKVTCISAWHQARVPFTVARAGQNGYHQRTEMNKKVYKLGKAGHESHSAMTDFDMTEKDVTPIGGFPHYGIVKENYLLIKGCCVGPMKRVVTLRQSLLK
;
A
#
# COMPACT_ATOMS: atom_id res chain seq x y z
N MET A 1 15.06 -26.25 2.51
CA MET A 1 14.18 -25.73 3.57
C MET A 1 13.96 -26.85 4.55
N VAL A 2 14.71 -26.87 5.65
CA VAL A 2 14.43 -27.75 6.78
C VAL A 2 13.13 -27.23 7.37
N VAL A 3 12.10 -28.07 7.45
CA VAL A 3 10.86 -27.70 8.14
C VAL A 3 11.22 -27.72 9.62
N PRO A 4 11.26 -26.58 10.33
CA PRO A 4 11.51 -26.59 11.77
C PRO A 4 10.43 -27.45 12.42
N TYR A 5 10.84 -28.29 13.37
CA TYR A 5 9.93 -29.16 14.08
C TYR A 5 8.91 -28.29 14.85
N ILE A 6 7.71 -28.81 15.10
CA ILE A 6 6.63 -28.01 15.69
C ILE A 6 7.06 -27.44 17.05
N GLU A 7 7.82 -28.20 17.84
CA GLU A 7 8.35 -27.78 19.14
C GLU A 7 9.28 -26.58 19.02
N ASP A 8 10.22 -26.58 18.06
CA ASP A 8 11.14 -25.45 17.84
C ASP A 8 10.40 -24.13 17.54
N ASN A 9 9.31 -24.19 16.77
CA ASN A 9 8.49 -23.01 16.46
C ASN A 9 7.74 -22.49 17.69
N VAL A 10 7.27 -23.40 18.54
CA VAL A 10 6.56 -23.05 19.78
C VAL A 10 7.54 -22.39 20.76
N ASP A 11 8.72 -22.97 20.96
CA ASP A 11 9.76 -22.40 21.82
C ASP A 11 10.24 -21.05 21.30
N PHE A 12 10.42 -20.91 19.99
CA PHE A 12 10.71 -19.63 19.34
C PHE A 12 9.63 -18.59 19.67
N ALA A 13 8.34 -18.94 19.47
CA ALA A 13 7.24 -18.01 19.74
C ALA A 13 7.15 -17.59 21.22
N TYR A 14 7.32 -18.54 22.15
CA TYR A 14 7.36 -18.23 23.59
C TYR A 14 8.57 -17.36 23.96
N GLY A 15 9.72 -17.54 23.30
CA GLY A 15 10.91 -16.72 23.51
C GLY A 15 10.71 -15.22 23.19
N PHE A 16 9.81 -14.89 22.26
CA PHE A 16 9.43 -13.51 21.91
C PHE A 16 8.21 -12.99 22.67
N PHE A 17 7.52 -13.83 23.43
CA PHE A 17 6.36 -13.40 24.20
C PHE A 17 6.74 -12.30 25.21
N LYS A 18 5.90 -11.25 25.30
CA LYS A 18 6.13 -10.02 26.10
C LYS A 18 7.37 -9.19 25.73
N LYS A 19 8.07 -9.49 24.63
CA LYS A 19 9.17 -8.66 24.11
C LYS A 19 8.70 -7.84 22.91
N LYS A 20 9.28 -6.66 22.71
CA LYS A 20 9.06 -5.87 21.50
C LYS A 20 9.85 -6.51 20.35
N VAL A 21 9.19 -6.80 19.23
CA VAL A 21 9.84 -7.30 18.02
C VAL A 21 10.17 -6.10 17.13
N PRO A 22 11.46 -5.77 16.94
CA PRO A 22 11.85 -4.67 16.07
C PRO A 22 11.81 -5.11 14.59
N ILE A 23 11.76 -4.13 13.69
CA ILE A 23 11.48 -4.36 12.26
C ILE A 23 12.65 -4.99 11.51
N ASP A 24 13.87 -4.77 12.01
CA ASP A 24 15.14 -5.32 11.54
C ASP A 24 15.25 -6.84 11.73
N VAL A 25 14.48 -7.41 12.67
CA VAL A 25 14.40 -8.87 12.88
C VAL A 25 13.52 -9.55 11.83
N VAL A 26 12.56 -8.83 11.25
CA VAL A 26 11.55 -9.39 10.33
C VAL A 26 11.92 -9.16 8.86
N PHE A 27 12.47 -7.99 8.54
CA PHE A 27 12.76 -7.58 7.17
C PHE A 27 14.21 -7.16 7.01
N GLN A 28 14.77 -7.41 5.83
CA GLN A 28 16.14 -7.03 5.50
C GLN A 28 16.20 -5.96 4.41
N LYS A 29 17.34 -5.27 4.35
CA LYS A 29 17.64 -4.34 3.25
C LYS A 29 17.67 -5.13 1.93
N ASP A 30 17.18 -4.51 0.87
CA ASP A 30 17.11 -5.08 -0.48
C ASP A 30 16.15 -6.27 -0.65
N GLU A 31 15.40 -6.65 0.40
CA GLU A 31 14.35 -7.66 0.33
C GLU A 31 13.13 -7.18 -0.49
N MET A 32 12.48 -8.12 -1.16
CA MET A 32 11.21 -7.90 -1.85
C MET A 32 10.05 -8.26 -0.92
N ILE A 33 9.19 -7.28 -0.62
CA ILE A 33 8.05 -7.44 0.28
C ILE A 33 6.73 -7.16 -0.43
N TYR A 34 5.64 -7.65 0.14
CA TYR A 34 4.27 -7.32 -0.25
C TYR A 34 3.67 -6.36 0.77
N ILE A 35 2.93 -5.38 0.27
CA ILE A 35 2.18 -4.44 1.10
C ILE A 35 0.71 -4.76 0.96
N ILE A 36 0.05 -5.05 2.06
CA ILE A 36 -1.39 -5.28 2.14
C ILE A 36 -2.01 -4.10 2.88
N GLY A 37 -3.02 -3.49 2.28
CA GLY A 37 -3.70 -2.37 2.92
C GLY A 37 -4.98 -1.98 2.20
N VAL A 38 -5.56 -0.87 2.65
CA VAL A 38 -6.82 -0.34 2.13
C VAL A 38 -6.56 0.96 1.39
N THR A 39 -7.02 1.06 0.14
CA THR A 39 -6.82 2.23 -0.73
C THR A 39 -7.51 3.49 -0.19
N LYS A 40 -7.00 4.68 -0.57
CA LYS A 40 -7.64 5.96 -0.21
C LYS A 40 -9.12 5.96 -0.65
N GLY A 41 -10.02 6.29 0.26
CA GLY A 41 -11.45 6.40 -0.04
C GLY A 41 -11.70 7.59 -0.95
N LYS A 42 -12.55 7.40 -1.97
CA LYS A 42 -13.01 8.47 -2.86
C LYS A 42 -14.54 8.65 -2.82
N GLY A 43 -15.23 7.81 -2.05
CA GLY A 43 -16.68 7.86 -1.87
C GLY A 43 -17.42 7.31 -3.08
N TYR A 44 -18.62 7.85 -3.32
CA TYR A 44 -19.44 7.46 -4.46
C TYR A 44 -18.97 8.18 -5.73
N GLU A 45 -18.52 7.40 -6.72
CA GLU A 45 -18.03 7.93 -7.98
C GLU A 45 -18.90 7.48 -9.17
N GLY A 46 -18.92 8.32 -10.21
CA GLY A 46 -19.55 8.01 -11.48
C GLY A 46 -18.79 6.94 -12.28
N VAL A 47 -19.42 6.44 -13.34
CA VAL A 47 -18.87 5.32 -14.13
C VAL A 47 -17.50 5.65 -14.75
N VAL A 48 -17.32 6.89 -15.19
CA VAL A 48 -16.09 7.36 -15.86
C VAL A 48 -14.87 7.25 -14.94
N THR A 49 -14.94 7.74 -13.71
CA THR A 49 -13.78 7.75 -12.80
C THR A 49 -13.59 6.40 -12.09
N ARG A 50 -14.68 5.66 -11.86
CA ARG A 50 -14.65 4.33 -11.24
C ARG A 50 -14.10 3.25 -12.16
N TRP A 51 -14.49 3.27 -13.44
CA TRP A 51 -14.18 2.21 -14.41
C TRP A 51 -13.33 2.67 -15.60
N GLY A 52 -13.04 3.97 -15.73
CA GLY A 52 -12.24 4.50 -16.83
C GLY A 52 -12.96 4.54 -18.19
N VAL A 53 -14.30 4.47 -18.21
CA VAL A 53 -15.05 4.49 -19.47
C VAL A 53 -14.97 5.85 -20.17
N THR A 54 -14.93 5.84 -21.50
CA THR A 54 -14.91 7.05 -22.31
C THR A 54 -16.17 7.89 -22.09
N ARG A 55 -16.00 9.21 -22.02
CA ARG A 55 -17.11 10.16 -21.97
C ARG A 55 -17.84 10.18 -23.31
N LEU A 56 -19.13 10.47 -23.27
CA LEU A 56 -19.90 10.69 -24.48
C LEU A 56 -19.55 12.06 -25.12
N PRO A 57 -19.84 12.23 -26.42
CA PRO A 57 -19.71 13.52 -27.09
C PRO A 57 -20.46 14.64 -26.35
N ARG A 58 -20.02 15.89 -26.55
CA ARG A 58 -20.58 17.06 -25.86
C ARG A 58 -22.10 17.21 -26.06
N MET A 59 -22.60 16.91 -27.26
CA MET A 59 -24.01 17.08 -27.64
C MET A 59 -24.86 15.84 -27.36
N THR A 60 -24.73 15.24 -26.18
CA THR A 60 -25.63 14.16 -25.75
C THR A 60 -26.70 14.68 -24.80
N HIS A 61 -27.95 14.35 -25.10
CA HIS A 61 -29.07 14.66 -24.21
C HIS A 61 -28.91 13.95 -22.86
N ARG A 62 -29.22 14.66 -21.77
CA ARG A 62 -29.12 14.20 -20.37
C ARG A 62 -27.72 13.75 -19.98
N GLY A 63 -26.72 14.55 -20.32
CA GLY A 63 -25.35 14.45 -19.79
C GLY A 63 -24.44 13.42 -20.46
N LEU A 64 -23.14 13.63 -20.28
CA LEU A 64 -22.06 12.95 -21.01
C LEU A 64 -21.28 11.89 -20.20
N ARG A 65 -21.42 11.84 -18.88
CA ARG A 65 -20.65 10.94 -17.99
C ARG A 65 -21.44 9.67 -17.65
N LYS A 66 -21.89 8.93 -18.67
CA LYS A 66 -22.71 7.72 -18.53
C LYS A 66 -22.33 6.66 -19.55
N VAL A 67 -22.67 5.42 -19.24
CA VAL A 67 -22.69 4.31 -20.21
C VAL A 67 -24.06 4.30 -20.88
N THR A 68 -24.10 4.12 -22.19
CA THR A 68 -25.33 4.16 -22.99
C THR A 68 -26.05 2.81 -22.99
N CYS A 69 -25.57 1.86 -23.79
CA CYS A 69 -26.11 0.51 -23.85
C CYS A 69 -25.57 -0.33 -22.69
N ILE A 70 -26.48 -0.97 -21.96
CA ILE A 70 -26.19 -1.70 -20.72
C ILE A 70 -26.25 -3.21 -20.95
N SER A 71 -27.14 -3.66 -21.83
CA SER A 71 -27.33 -5.06 -22.15
C SER A 71 -28.01 -5.19 -23.51
N ALA A 72 -27.94 -6.40 -24.07
CA ALA A 72 -28.82 -6.78 -25.18
C ALA A 72 -30.26 -6.97 -24.68
N TRP A 73 -31.21 -7.03 -25.62
CA TRP A 73 -32.60 -7.35 -25.33
C TRP A 73 -32.74 -8.75 -24.71
N HIS A 74 -32.14 -9.76 -25.36
CA HIS A 74 -32.25 -11.17 -24.99
C HIS A 74 -31.19 -11.57 -23.96
N GLN A 75 -31.19 -10.83 -22.86
CA GLN A 75 -30.76 -11.23 -21.52
C GLN A 75 -31.52 -10.25 -20.64
N ALA A 76 -32.68 -10.66 -20.12
CA ALA A 76 -33.61 -9.79 -19.38
C ALA A 76 -33.09 -9.40 -17.97
N ARG A 77 -31.80 -9.08 -17.87
CA ARG A 77 -31.07 -8.69 -16.68
C ARG A 77 -29.84 -7.87 -17.07
N VAL A 78 -29.41 -6.99 -16.18
CA VAL A 78 -28.14 -6.28 -16.34
C VAL A 78 -26.99 -7.22 -15.94
N PRO A 79 -25.99 -7.48 -16.82
CA PRO A 79 -24.82 -8.25 -16.44
C PRO A 79 -24.00 -7.54 -15.37
N PHE A 80 -23.40 -8.28 -14.45
CA PHE A 80 -22.55 -7.74 -13.39
C PHE A 80 -21.24 -7.11 -13.92
N THR A 81 -20.82 -7.51 -15.12
CA THR A 81 -19.61 -6.98 -15.79
C THR A 81 -19.79 -5.56 -16.30
N VAL A 82 -21.03 -5.07 -16.39
CA VAL A 82 -21.32 -3.73 -16.92
C VAL A 82 -20.88 -2.66 -15.94
N ALA A 83 -20.13 -1.68 -16.44
CA ALA A 83 -19.62 -0.58 -15.63
C ALA A 83 -20.77 0.28 -15.05
N ARG A 84 -20.81 0.39 -13.72
CA ARG A 84 -21.81 1.17 -12.97
C ARG A 84 -21.18 2.11 -11.95
N ALA A 85 -21.86 3.22 -11.66
CA ALA A 85 -21.47 4.12 -10.60
C ALA A 85 -21.55 3.41 -9.23
N GLY A 86 -20.82 3.91 -8.25
CA GLY A 86 -20.76 3.29 -6.93
C GLY A 86 -19.49 3.66 -6.17
N GLN A 87 -19.24 2.94 -5.08
CA GLN A 87 -18.06 3.13 -4.26
C GLN A 87 -16.76 2.98 -5.08
N ASN A 88 -15.88 3.97 -4.97
CA ASN A 88 -14.50 3.90 -5.44
C ASN A 88 -13.51 4.21 -4.31
N GLY A 89 -12.44 3.43 -4.25
CA GLY A 89 -11.48 3.47 -3.15
C GLY A 89 -12.03 2.87 -1.86
N TYR A 90 -11.19 2.84 -0.81
CA TYR A 90 -11.45 2.06 0.40
C TYR A 90 -11.59 0.55 0.14
N HIS A 91 -10.93 0.07 -0.91
CA HIS A 91 -10.85 -1.35 -1.23
C HIS A 91 -9.54 -1.93 -0.68
N GLN A 92 -9.59 -3.17 -0.17
CA GLN A 92 -8.40 -3.93 0.19
C GLN A 92 -7.60 -4.28 -1.07
N ARG A 93 -6.30 -4.01 -1.05
CA ARG A 93 -5.37 -4.33 -2.14
C ARG A 93 -4.06 -4.86 -1.58
N THR A 94 -3.42 -5.69 -2.38
CA THR A 94 -2.08 -6.21 -2.13
C THR A 94 -1.17 -5.71 -3.25
N GLU A 95 -0.20 -4.89 -2.91
CA GLU A 95 0.86 -4.46 -3.81
C GLU A 95 2.06 -5.38 -3.64
N MET A 96 2.40 -6.11 -4.70
CA MET A 96 3.48 -7.10 -4.69
C MET A 96 4.82 -6.49 -5.10
N ASN A 97 5.90 -7.19 -4.77
CA ASN A 97 7.25 -6.95 -5.27
C ASN A 97 7.77 -5.53 -4.99
N LYS A 98 7.59 -5.06 -3.76
CA LYS A 98 8.09 -3.77 -3.31
C LYS A 98 9.46 -3.97 -2.68
N LYS A 99 10.48 -3.36 -3.26
CA LYS A 99 11.85 -3.45 -2.74
C LYS A 99 12.01 -2.56 -1.51
N VAL A 100 12.61 -3.09 -0.44
CA VAL A 100 13.04 -2.32 0.72
C VAL A 100 14.40 -1.69 0.43
N TYR A 101 14.48 -0.36 0.41
CA TYR A 101 15.72 0.37 0.15
C TYR A 101 16.52 0.65 1.41
N LYS A 102 15.86 0.98 2.51
CA LYS A 102 16.50 1.35 3.77
C LYS A 102 15.58 1.01 4.94
N LEU A 103 16.17 0.51 6.02
CA LEU A 103 15.55 0.42 7.33
C LEU A 103 16.24 1.44 8.23
N GLY A 104 15.50 2.45 8.66
CA GLY A 104 16.01 3.45 9.60
C GLY A 104 15.59 3.10 11.02
N LYS A 105 16.55 3.00 11.93
CA LYS A 105 16.31 2.69 13.35
C LYS A 105 16.51 3.91 14.21
N ALA A 106 15.50 4.31 14.97
CA ALA A 106 15.54 5.51 15.81
C ALA A 106 16.74 5.47 16.77
N GLY A 107 17.48 6.58 16.85
CA GLY A 107 18.69 6.70 17.69
C GLY A 107 19.95 6.02 17.12
N HIS A 108 19.90 5.46 15.91
CA HIS A 108 21.04 4.89 15.21
C HIS A 108 21.39 5.73 13.97
N GLU A 109 22.64 5.73 13.52
CA GLU A 109 23.10 6.50 12.33
C GLU A 109 22.25 6.20 11.09
N SER A 110 21.74 4.97 10.98
CA SER A 110 20.82 4.52 9.92
C SER A 110 19.50 5.31 9.83
N HIS A 111 19.10 6.04 10.87
CA HIS A 111 17.89 6.87 10.88
C HIS A 111 18.04 8.14 10.04
N SER A 112 19.26 8.64 9.93
CA SER A 112 19.55 9.81 9.11
C SER A 112 19.37 9.49 7.63
N ALA A 113 19.14 10.51 6.82
CA ALA A 113 19.13 10.45 5.37
C ALA A 113 20.55 10.42 4.75
N MET A 114 21.60 10.24 5.56
CA MET A 114 22.98 10.14 5.10
C MET A 114 23.21 8.90 4.22
N THR A 115 24.14 9.03 3.27
CA THR A 115 24.58 7.96 2.36
C THR A 115 26.09 7.98 2.22
N ASP A 116 26.70 6.90 1.73
CA ASP A 116 28.16 6.80 1.58
C ASP A 116 28.76 7.90 0.68
N PHE A 117 27.96 8.43 -0.26
CA PHE A 117 28.37 9.51 -1.17
C PHE A 117 27.98 10.92 -0.68
N ASP A 118 27.02 11.03 0.23
CA ASP A 118 26.58 12.29 0.84
C ASP A 118 26.62 12.15 2.36
N MET A 119 27.76 12.57 2.93
CA MET A 119 28.04 12.53 4.37
C MET A 119 27.38 13.69 5.15
N THR A 120 26.52 14.47 4.52
CA THR A 120 25.84 15.57 5.22
C THR A 120 24.81 15.01 6.18
N GLU A 121 24.88 15.40 7.45
CA GLU A 121 23.87 15.07 8.46
C GLU A 121 22.52 15.69 8.10
N LYS A 122 21.59 14.84 7.67
CA LYS A 122 20.21 15.23 7.30
C LYS A 122 19.26 14.20 7.89
N ASP A 123 18.10 14.65 8.36
CA ASP A 123 17.05 13.73 8.80
C ASP A 123 16.24 13.21 7.59
N VAL A 124 15.55 12.08 7.75
CA VAL A 124 14.61 11.56 6.74
C VAL A 124 13.39 12.47 6.59
N THR A 125 13.08 13.27 7.61
CA THR A 125 11.95 14.18 7.60
C THR A 125 12.27 15.44 6.79
N PRO A 126 11.44 15.83 5.81
CA PRO A 126 11.66 17.05 5.07
C PRO A 126 11.46 18.28 5.98
N ILE A 127 11.99 19.43 5.57
CA ILE A 127 11.81 20.69 6.29
C ILE A 127 10.30 20.99 6.41
N GLY A 128 9.81 21.17 7.63
CA GLY A 128 8.38 21.33 7.93
C GLY A 128 7.60 20.02 8.13
N GLY A 129 8.25 18.86 7.98
CA GLY A 129 7.67 17.53 8.17
C GLY A 129 6.80 17.06 7.00
N PHE A 130 6.32 15.82 7.10
CA PHE A 130 5.43 15.26 6.07
C PHE A 130 4.03 15.88 6.16
N PRO A 131 3.45 16.37 5.04
CA PRO A 131 2.12 16.96 5.04
C PRO A 131 1.07 16.03 5.66
N HIS A 132 0.27 16.54 6.59
CA HIS A 132 -0.76 15.78 7.31
C HIS A 132 -0.27 14.55 8.11
N TYR A 133 1.03 14.33 8.26
CA TYR A 133 1.62 13.29 9.11
C TYR A 133 2.48 13.90 10.23
N GLY A 134 3.45 14.74 9.88
CA GLY A 134 4.39 15.36 10.81
C GLY A 134 5.81 14.78 10.70
N ILE A 135 6.51 14.75 11.84
CA ILE A 135 7.91 14.33 11.95
C ILE A 135 7.97 12.83 12.30
N VAL A 136 8.81 12.09 11.57
CA VAL A 136 9.09 10.66 11.79
C VAL A 136 10.20 10.53 12.84
N LYS A 137 9.84 10.16 14.08
CA LYS A 137 10.79 9.96 15.19
C LYS A 137 11.18 8.50 15.43
N GLU A 138 10.30 7.59 15.02
CA GLU A 138 10.45 6.15 15.24
C GLU A 138 11.16 5.47 14.05
N ASN A 139 11.29 4.15 14.13
CA ASN A 139 11.78 3.32 13.05
C ASN A 139 10.95 3.52 11.77
N TYR A 140 11.61 3.53 10.61
CA TYR A 140 10.94 3.67 9.32
C TYR A 140 11.50 2.70 8.28
N LEU A 141 10.68 2.47 7.25
CA LEU A 141 11.01 1.70 6.07
C LEU A 141 10.91 2.60 4.83
N LEU A 142 11.98 2.64 4.05
CA LEU A 142 11.96 3.25 2.72
C LEU A 142 11.67 2.16 1.70
N ILE A 143 10.54 2.28 1.01
CA ILE A 143 10.05 1.27 0.07
C ILE A 143 9.99 1.86 -1.35
N LYS A 144 10.24 1.01 -2.36
CA LYS A 144 10.16 1.40 -3.77
C LYS A 144 8.73 1.76 -4.20
N GLY A 145 8.58 2.99 -4.69
CA GLY A 145 7.39 3.44 -5.42
C GLY A 145 6.22 3.81 -4.50
N CYS A 146 4.99 3.64 -5.00
CA CYS A 146 3.78 3.95 -4.25
C CYS A 146 3.51 2.94 -3.12
N CYS A 147 2.65 3.35 -2.19
CA CYS A 147 2.10 2.51 -1.13
C CYS A 147 0.57 2.70 -1.09
N VAL A 148 -0.15 1.63 -0.73
CA VAL A 148 -1.60 1.64 -0.67
C VAL A 148 -2.12 2.45 0.52
N GLY A 149 -3.08 3.34 0.25
CA GLY A 149 -3.80 4.10 1.28
C GLY A 149 -3.36 5.56 1.42
N PRO A 150 -4.11 6.36 2.19
CA PRO A 150 -3.71 7.72 2.55
C PRO A 150 -2.64 7.71 3.65
N MET A 151 -2.00 8.85 3.85
CA MET A 151 -1.14 9.11 5.01
C MET A 151 -1.87 8.78 6.33
N LYS A 152 -1.12 8.34 7.36
CA LYS A 152 -1.61 7.86 8.67
C LYS A 152 -2.36 6.53 8.69
N ARG A 153 -2.60 5.89 7.53
CA ARG A 153 -3.27 4.59 7.51
C ARG A 153 -2.31 3.46 7.84
N VAL A 154 -2.77 2.51 8.66
CA VAL A 154 -2.06 1.25 8.92
C VAL A 154 -1.96 0.44 7.63
N VAL A 155 -0.74 -0.02 7.34
CA VAL A 155 -0.45 -0.95 6.26
C VAL A 155 0.25 -2.17 6.85
N THR A 156 -0.08 -3.36 6.34
CA THR A 156 0.54 -4.61 6.77
C THR A 156 1.61 -4.99 5.75
N LEU A 157 2.83 -5.16 6.23
CA LEU A 157 3.93 -5.66 5.42
C LEU A 157 4.05 -7.17 5.60
N ARG A 158 4.32 -7.87 4.50
CA ARG A 158 4.45 -9.32 4.48
C ARG A 158 5.66 -9.68 3.61
N GLN A 159 6.41 -10.69 4.00
CA GLN A 159 7.45 -11.26 3.13
C GLN A 159 6.84 -11.77 1.82
N SER A 160 7.61 -11.67 0.73
CA SER A 160 7.17 -12.16 -0.58
C SER A 160 6.87 -13.66 -0.53
N LEU A 161 5.82 -14.06 -1.25
CA LEU A 161 5.50 -15.48 -1.46
C LEU A 161 6.42 -16.12 -2.50
N LEU A 162 6.91 -15.31 -3.44
CA LEU A 162 7.86 -15.69 -4.46
C LEU A 162 9.26 -15.48 -3.89
N LYS A 163 10.00 -16.57 -3.71
CA LYS A 163 11.42 -16.56 -3.37
C LYS A 163 12.26 -16.64 -4.63
#